data_AF-A0A2S9FFY5-F1
#
_entry.id   AF-A0A2S9FFY5-F1
#
_cell.length_a   1.000
_cell.length_b   1.000
_cell.length_c   1.000
_cell.angle_alpha   90.00
_cell.angle_beta   90.00
_cell.angle_gamma   90.00
#
_symmetry.space_group_name_H-M   'P 1'
#
loop_
_entity.id
_entity.type
_entity.pdbx_description
1 polymer ?
#
loop_
_entity_poly.entity_id
_entity_poly.type
_entity_poly.pdbx_seq_one_letter_code
_entity_poly.pdbx_strand_id
1 'polypeptide(L)'
;MLADVTTTVIEDATSERELLEGLGVVAKTTALCTEMTVESDPQRPRFFDMCTDSRLIGGPNPDGRYLLAMIRGDRTYRVTGTRGSTAYLGFQVLAGTGLTPRRMAAYLGDRELNCTAGSFAFVVSAAQPAADVLDGAQWLQVPADASAIVVREYVGDFAGETPASMTIECLDSDPLQPISDQQMAEALTAMAWTIVKLTTLHRTVKPELLTHPNT
;
A
#
# COMPACT_ATOMS: atom_id res chain seq x y z
N MET A 1 22.01 -6.30 -3.75
CA MET A 1 20.73 -5.57 -3.89
C MET A 1 20.96 -4.08 -4.07
N LEU A 2 21.32 -3.28 -3.03
CA LEU A 2 21.48 -1.82 -3.20
C LEU A 2 22.54 -1.47 -4.25
N ALA A 3 23.67 -2.17 -4.25
CA ALA A 3 24.70 -2.01 -5.29
C ALA A 3 24.14 -2.28 -6.70
N ASP A 4 23.34 -3.34 -6.87
CA ASP A 4 22.79 -3.74 -8.17
C ASP A 4 21.78 -2.71 -8.71
N VAL A 5 20.91 -2.18 -7.84
CA VAL A 5 19.98 -1.11 -8.25
C VAL A 5 20.69 0.20 -8.51
N THR A 6 21.78 0.50 -7.78
CA THR A 6 22.65 1.64 -8.10
C THR A 6 23.31 1.50 -9.46
N THR A 7 23.84 0.31 -9.79
CA THR A 7 24.38 0.03 -11.13
C THR A 7 23.32 0.23 -12.20
N THR A 8 22.10 -0.27 -11.98
CA THR A 8 20.97 -0.08 -12.89
C THR A 8 20.68 1.40 -13.15
N VAL A 9 20.64 2.22 -12.09
CA VAL A 9 20.45 3.68 -12.22
C VAL A 9 21.57 4.34 -13.03
N ILE A 10 22.83 3.95 -12.79
CA ILE A 10 23.98 4.47 -13.53
C ILE A 10 23.91 4.12 -15.02
N GLU A 11 23.47 2.90 -15.34
CA GLU A 11 23.34 2.43 -16.72
C GLU A 11 22.16 3.09 -17.47
N ASP A 12 21.07 3.38 -16.77
CA ASP A 12 19.85 3.92 -17.38
C ASP A 12 19.86 5.45 -17.54
N ALA A 13 20.62 6.17 -16.72
CA ALA A 13 20.64 7.62 -16.74
C ALA A 13 21.27 8.18 -18.02
N THR A 14 20.58 9.10 -18.70
CA THR A 14 21.08 9.77 -19.91
C THR A 14 21.73 11.12 -19.64
N SER A 15 21.60 11.63 -18.40
CA SER A 15 22.17 12.89 -17.96
C SER A 15 22.59 12.83 -16.49
N GLU A 16 23.43 13.78 -16.06
CA GLU A 16 23.78 13.94 -14.65
C GLU A 16 22.55 14.20 -13.78
N ARG A 17 21.57 14.95 -14.29
CA ARG A 17 20.32 15.22 -13.59
C ARG A 17 19.54 13.92 -13.34
N GLU A 18 19.35 13.10 -14.37
CA GLU A 18 18.64 11.82 -14.23
C GLU A 18 19.39 10.86 -13.29
N LEU A 19 20.73 10.85 -13.33
CA LEU A 19 21.53 10.06 -12.41
C LEU A 19 21.27 10.48 -10.95
N LEU A 20 21.32 11.78 -10.65
CA LEU A 20 21.09 12.29 -9.29
C LEU A 20 19.65 12.03 -8.82
N GLU A 21 18.65 12.24 -9.70
CA GLU A 21 17.25 11.95 -9.39
C GLU A 21 17.03 10.45 -9.16
N GLY A 22 17.62 9.59 -9.99
CA GLY A 22 17.56 8.13 -9.86
C GLY A 22 18.22 7.59 -8.59
N LEU A 23 19.36 8.15 -8.18
CA LEU A 23 19.96 7.82 -6.88
C LEU A 23 19.03 8.22 -5.72
N GLY A 24 18.33 9.35 -5.86
CA GLY A 24 17.26 9.74 -4.94
C GLY A 24 16.11 8.72 -4.90
N VAL A 25 15.73 8.14 -6.04
CA VAL A 25 14.72 7.07 -6.11
C VAL A 25 15.14 5.84 -5.31
N VAL A 26 16.42 5.44 -5.33
CA VAL A 26 16.92 4.31 -4.53
C VAL A 26 16.69 4.55 -3.03
N ALA A 27 17.04 5.74 -2.53
CA ALA A 27 16.85 6.10 -1.12
C ALA A 27 15.36 6.14 -0.73
N LYS A 28 14.53 6.81 -1.54
CA LYS A 28 13.08 6.91 -1.34
C LYS A 28 12.40 5.55 -1.34
N THR A 29 12.76 4.69 -2.29
CA THR A 29 12.23 3.33 -2.41
C THR A 29 12.64 2.47 -1.22
N THR A 30 13.89 2.59 -0.78
CA THR A 30 14.39 1.89 0.41
C THR A 30 13.56 2.27 1.65
N ALA A 31 13.31 3.57 1.86
CA ALA A 31 12.47 4.04 2.97
C ALA A 31 11.05 3.45 2.93
N LEU A 32 10.39 3.48 1.76
CA LEU A 32 9.06 2.87 1.59
C LEU A 32 9.11 1.35 1.89
N CYS A 33 10.14 0.65 1.40
CA CYS A 33 10.25 -0.79 1.58
C CYS A 33 10.50 -1.17 3.06
N THR A 34 11.22 -0.35 3.82
CA THR A 34 11.37 -0.52 5.27
C THR A 34 10.00 -0.48 5.95
N GLU A 35 9.19 0.56 5.69
CA GLU A 35 7.84 0.68 6.24
C GLU A 35 6.94 -0.50 5.83
N MET A 36 7.01 -0.93 4.57
CA MET A 36 6.19 -2.01 4.02
C MET A 36 6.54 -3.39 4.57
N THR A 37 7.81 -3.68 4.86
CA THR A 37 8.27 -5.06 5.07
C THR A 37 8.89 -5.31 6.44
N VAL A 38 9.50 -4.30 7.05
CA VAL A 38 10.21 -4.43 8.34
C VAL A 38 9.37 -3.85 9.47
N GLU A 39 8.78 -2.68 9.26
CA GLU A 39 7.97 -2.01 10.30
C GLU A 39 6.49 -2.39 10.28
N SER A 40 6.07 -3.15 9.28
CA SER A 40 4.68 -3.57 9.16
C SER A 40 4.42 -4.80 10.03
N ASP A 41 3.30 -4.77 10.76
CA ASP A 41 2.82 -5.90 11.52
C ASP A 41 1.35 -6.14 11.16
N PRO A 42 1.03 -7.17 10.37
CA PRO A 42 -0.36 -7.52 10.05
C PRO A 42 -1.21 -7.91 11.27
N GLN A 43 -0.62 -8.16 12.44
CA GLN A 43 -1.37 -8.36 13.69
C GLN A 43 -1.69 -7.05 14.41
N ARG A 44 -0.98 -5.97 14.09
CA ARG A 44 -1.18 -4.62 14.61
C ARG A 44 -1.04 -3.62 13.44
N PRO A 45 -1.91 -3.75 12.42
CA PRO A 45 -1.75 -2.98 11.19
C PRO A 45 -1.96 -1.49 11.45
N ARG A 46 -1.35 -0.67 10.62
CA ARG A 46 -1.62 0.76 10.53
C ARG A 46 -1.66 1.17 9.07
N PHE A 47 -2.43 2.21 8.77
CA PHE A 47 -2.28 2.92 7.51
C PHE A 47 -1.08 3.85 7.60
N PHE A 48 -0.20 3.78 6.61
CA PHE A 48 0.88 4.74 6.41
C PHE A 48 0.84 5.28 4.98
N ASP A 49 1.35 6.50 4.80
CA ASP A 49 1.38 7.15 3.50
C ASP A 49 2.52 6.59 2.65
N MET A 50 2.18 5.87 1.56
CA MET A 50 3.21 5.32 0.67
C MET A 50 3.89 6.40 -0.17
N CYS A 51 3.21 7.51 -0.42
CA CYS A 51 3.62 8.57 -1.34
C CYS A 51 3.54 9.94 -0.65
N THR A 52 4.40 10.16 0.35
CA THR A 52 4.52 11.45 1.02
C THR A 52 4.98 12.54 0.04
N ASP A 53 4.85 13.81 0.43
CA ASP A 53 5.26 14.98 -0.39
C ASP A 53 6.69 14.89 -0.95
N SER A 54 7.58 14.17 -0.27
CA SER A 54 8.98 13.99 -0.70
C SER A 54 9.28 12.61 -1.30
N ARG A 55 8.39 11.63 -1.13
CA ARG A 55 8.55 10.24 -1.57
C ARG A 55 7.61 9.91 -2.74
N LEU A 56 7.98 10.37 -3.92
CA LEU A 56 7.24 10.08 -5.16
C LEU A 56 7.81 8.84 -5.85
N ILE A 57 7.06 7.74 -5.85
CA ILE A 57 7.47 6.45 -6.44
C ILE A 57 6.35 5.94 -7.36
N GLY A 58 6.71 5.51 -8.58
CA GLY A 58 5.74 4.91 -9.50
C GLY A 58 4.79 5.90 -10.18
N GLY A 59 5.14 7.19 -10.22
CA GLY A 59 4.34 8.24 -10.87
C GLY A 59 3.00 8.51 -10.17
N PRO A 60 2.99 8.83 -8.87
CA PRO A 60 1.75 9.11 -8.16
C PRO A 60 1.04 10.34 -8.74
N ASN A 61 -0.29 10.33 -8.71
CA ASN A 61 -1.08 11.53 -8.99
C ASN A 61 -0.75 12.61 -7.94
N PRO A 62 -0.35 13.84 -8.33
CA PRO A 62 -0.10 14.94 -7.38
C PRO A 62 -1.31 15.30 -6.50
N ASP A 63 -2.52 15.03 -6.98
CA ASP A 63 -3.76 15.27 -6.24
C ASP A 63 -4.20 14.05 -5.40
N GLY A 64 -3.33 13.05 -5.27
CA GLY A 64 -3.64 11.78 -4.64
C GLY A 64 -2.96 11.57 -3.29
N ARG A 65 -3.74 11.14 -2.30
CA ARG A 65 -3.27 10.54 -1.05
C ARG A 65 -3.33 9.02 -1.18
N TYR A 66 -2.23 8.36 -0.89
CA TYR A 66 -2.10 6.91 -1.03
C TYR A 66 -1.72 6.28 0.30
N LEU A 67 -2.64 5.58 0.95
CA LEU A 67 -2.36 4.89 2.19
C LEU A 67 -2.22 3.40 1.95
N LEU A 68 -1.34 2.74 2.72
CA LEU A 68 -1.17 1.30 2.71
C LEU A 68 -1.29 0.75 4.12
N ALA A 69 -1.99 -0.36 4.26
CA ALA A 69 -1.87 -1.25 5.42
C ALA A 69 -1.56 -2.66 4.96
N MET A 70 -0.55 -3.30 5.56
CA MET A 70 -0.27 -4.72 5.33
C MET A 70 -1.22 -5.58 6.15
N ILE A 71 -1.78 -6.61 5.53
CA ILE A 71 -2.75 -7.53 6.16
C ILE A 71 -2.41 -8.98 5.80
N ARG A 72 -3.09 -9.95 6.44
CA ARG A 72 -3.06 -11.36 6.04
C ARG A 72 -4.48 -11.87 5.78
N GLY A 73 -4.68 -12.63 4.71
CA GLY A 73 -6.00 -13.15 4.36
C GLY A 73 -6.56 -14.21 5.32
N ASP A 74 -5.77 -14.70 6.27
CA ASP A 74 -6.19 -15.63 7.33
C ASP A 74 -6.64 -14.92 8.63
N ARG A 75 -6.76 -13.60 8.60
CA ARG A 75 -7.14 -12.76 9.74
C ARG A 75 -8.37 -11.92 9.43
N THR A 76 -8.97 -11.37 10.47
CA THR A 76 -10.14 -10.48 10.39
C THR A 76 -9.74 -9.07 10.78
N TYR A 77 -10.07 -8.10 9.92
CA TYR A 77 -9.72 -6.70 10.14
C TYR A 77 -10.96 -5.83 10.18
N ARG A 78 -10.96 -4.84 11.06
CA ARG A 78 -11.95 -3.75 11.04
C ARG A 78 -11.28 -2.48 10.60
N VAL A 79 -11.88 -1.81 9.61
CA VAL A 79 -11.50 -0.47 9.18
C VAL A 79 -12.62 0.48 9.58
N THR A 80 -12.27 1.55 10.29
CA THR A 80 -13.21 2.59 10.73
C THR A 80 -12.66 3.96 10.37
N GLY A 81 -13.54 4.93 10.16
CA GLY A 81 -13.11 6.27 9.81
C GLY A 81 -14.24 7.24 9.52
N THR A 82 -13.85 8.41 9.03
CA THR A 82 -14.75 9.43 8.49
C THR A 82 -14.46 9.63 7.00
N ARG A 83 -15.51 9.71 6.17
CA ARG A 83 -15.38 9.82 4.71
C ARG A 83 -14.74 11.13 4.26
N GLY A 84 -14.83 12.19 5.07
CA GLY A 84 -14.41 13.52 4.65
C GLY A 84 -15.28 14.06 3.51
N SER A 85 -14.71 14.95 2.69
CA SER A 85 -15.38 15.60 1.57
C SER A 85 -14.60 15.53 0.25
N THR A 86 -13.54 14.73 0.21
CA THR A 86 -12.69 14.58 -0.98
C THR A 86 -13.43 13.99 -2.16
N ALA A 87 -13.04 14.40 -3.36
CA ALA A 87 -13.69 14.01 -4.61
C ALA A 87 -13.79 12.50 -4.81
N TYR A 88 -12.86 11.71 -4.25
CA TYR A 88 -12.86 10.26 -4.36
C TYR A 88 -12.22 9.58 -3.16
N LEU A 89 -12.78 8.45 -2.73
CA LEU A 89 -12.16 7.51 -1.80
C LEU A 89 -12.38 6.08 -2.27
N GLY A 90 -11.33 5.26 -2.25
CA GLY A 90 -11.41 3.87 -2.65
C GLY A 90 -10.45 2.97 -1.87
N PHE A 91 -10.94 1.80 -1.47
CA PHE A 91 -10.17 0.78 -0.76
C PHE A 91 -9.96 -0.42 -1.69
N GLN A 92 -8.72 -0.65 -2.11
CA GLN A 92 -8.34 -1.79 -2.93
C GLN A 92 -7.64 -2.83 -2.06
N VAL A 93 -8.16 -4.05 -2.02
CA VAL A 93 -7.45 -5.18 -1.41
C VAL A 93 -6.59 -5.86 -2.45
N LEU A 94 -5.29 -6.00 -2.15
CA LEU A 94 -4.33 -6.74 -2.94
C LEU A 94 -4.15 -8.15 -2.39
N ALA A 95 -4.05 -9.13 -3.28
CA ALA A 95 -3.74 -10.51 -2.95
C ALA A 95 -2.51 -11.02 -3.71
N GLY A 96 -1.97 -12.13 -3.22
CA GLY A 96 -0.73 -12.75 -3.69
C GLY A 96 0.37 -12.60 -2.66
N THR A 97 0.91 -13.73 -2.22
CA THR A 97 2.03 -13.83 -1.27
C THR A 97 3.14 -14.72 -1.86
N GLY A 98 4.38 -14.55 -1.39
CA GLY A 98 5.53 -15.28 -1.92
C GLY A 98 5.68 -15.10 -3.44
N LEU A 99 5.64 -16.22 -4.18
CA LEU A 99 5.76 -16.25 -5.64
C LEU A 99 4.43 -16.04 -6.38
N THR A 100 3.30 -15.97 -5.67
CA THR A 100 2.00 -15.75 -6.32
C THR A 100 1.92 -14.33 -6.89
N PRO A 101 1.58 -14.15 -8.18
CA PRO A 101 1.45 -12.84 -8.79
C PRO A 101 0.48 -11.94 -8.02
N ARG A 102 0.89 -10.68 -7.82
CA ARG A 102 0.04 -9.69 -7.16
C ARG A 102 -1.16 -9.35 -8.04
N ARG A 103 -2.34 -9.31 -7.46
CA ARG A 103 -3.60 -8.96 -8.14
C ARG A 103 -4.51 -8.16 -7.23
N MET A 104 -5.45 -7.43 -7.83
CA MET A 104 -6.60 -6.92 -7.10
C MET A 104 -7.52 -8.08 -6.75
N ALA A 105 -7.93 -8.17 -5.48
CA ALA A 105 -8.80 -9.22 -4.98
C ALA A 105 -10.18 -8.72 -4.60
N ALA A 106 -10.26 -7.52 -4.04
CA ALA A 106 -11.51 -6.86 -3.72
C ALA A 106 -11.36 -5.35 -3.86
N TYR A 107 -12.47 -4.66 -4.00
CA TYR A 107 -12.52 -3.22 -4.13
C TYR A 107 -13.79 -2.70 -3.46
N LEU A 108 -13.68 -1.61 -2.71
CA LEU A 108 -14.79 -0.88 -2.12
C LEU A 108 -14.62 0.61 -2.44
N GLY A 109 -15.44 1.11 -3.35
CA GLY A 109 -15.45 2.52 -3.74
C GLY A 109 -16.39 3.37 -2.88
N ASP A 110 -16.22 4.68 -2.90
CA ASP A 110 -17.04 5.64 -2.14
C ASP A 110 -18.54 5.56 -2.44
N ARG A 111 -18.95 5.18 -3.66
CA ARG A 111 -20.36 4.97 -4.03
C ARG A 111 -20.99 3.76 -3.35
N GLU A 112 -20.18 2.79 -2.95
CA GLU A 112 -20.60 1.52 -2.32
C GLU A 112 -20.32 1.51 -0.81
N LEU A 113 -19.52 2.46 -0.34
CA LEU A 113 -19.18 2.61 1.07
C LEU A 113 -20.37 3.16 1.86
N ASN A 114 -20.89 2.36 2.79
CA ASN A 114 -21.96 2.80 3.67
C ASN A 114 -21.40 3.76 4.71
N CYS A 115 -21.91 4.99 4.69
CA CYS A 115 -21.59 6.00 5.67
C CYS A 115 -22.84 6.35 6.49
N THR A 116 -22.69 6.41 7.81
CA THR A 116 -23.71 6.89 8.75
C THR A 116 -23.19 8.16 9.40
N ALA A 117 -23.88 9.29 9.18
CA ALA A 117 -23.44 10.61 9.65
C ALA A 117 -21.96 10.92 9.28
N GLY A 118 -21.54 10.54 8.08
CA GLY A 118 -20.18 10.75 7.57
C GLY A 118 -19.12 9.77 8.11
N SER A 119 -19.47 8.89 9.05
CA SER A 119 -18.59 7.83 9.56
C SER A 119 -18.82 6.52 8.82
N PHE A 120 -17.78 5.73 8.62
CA PHE A 120 -17.88 4.40 8.00
C PHE A 120 -17.19 3.35 8.86
N ALA A 121 -17.65 2.11 8.71
CA ALA A 121 -17.01 0.93 9.26
C ALA A 121 -17.23 -0.26 8.31
N PHE A 122 -16.16 -1.02 8.06
CA PHE A 122 -16.26 -2.29 7.35
C PHE A 122 -15.28 -3.33 7.92
N VAL A 123 -15.65 -4.59 7.79
CA VAL A 123 -14.86 -5.75 8.22
C VAL A 123 -14.33 -6.48 6.99
N VAL A 124 -13.05 -6.78 6.97
CA VAL A 124 -12.34 -7.49 5.90
C VAL A 124 -11.96 -8.87 6.42
N SER A 125 -12.45 -9.93 5.78
CA SER A 125 -12.15 -11.31 6.15
C SER A 125 -12.45 -12.30 5.02
N ALA A 126 -11.85 -13.50 5.08
CA ALA A 126 -12.07 -14.51 4.05
C ALA A 126 -13.44 -15.21 4.16
N ALA A 127 -13.84 -15.54 5.38
CA ALA A 127 -15.16 -16.08 5.69
C ALA A 127 -16.05 -14.99 6.29
N GLN A 128 -17.37 -15.17 6.16
CA GLN A 128 -18.33 -14.25 6.76
C GLN A 128 -18.12 -14.20 8.27
N PRO A 129 -17.87 -13.02 8.87
CA PRO A 129 -17.66 -12.90 10.30
C PRO A 129 -18.97 -13.17 11.05
N ALA A 130 -18.85 -13.62 12.31
CA ALA A 130 -20.00 -13.75 13.20
C ALA A 130 -20.69 -12.39 13.42
N ALA A 131 -21.99 -12.40 13.75
CA ALA A 131 -22.79 -11.17 13.80
C ALA A 131 -22.29 -10.16 14.84
N ASP A 132 -21.76 -10.63 15.96
CA ASP A 132 -21.10 -9.85 17.01
C ASP A 132 -19.77 -9.25 16.56
N VAL A 133 -19.02 -9.95 15.71
CA VAL A 133 -17.79 -9.43 15.09
C VAL A 133 -18.12 -8.41 14.00
N LEU A 134 -19.19 -8.63 13.23
CA LEU A 134 -19.60 -7.70 12.19
C LEU A 134 -20.15 -6.39 12.78
N ASP A 135 -20.93 -6.48 13.86
CA ASP A 135 -21.50 -5.34 14.60
C ASP A 135 -22.16 -4.28 13.70
N GLY A 136 -22.92 -4.75 12.71
CA GLY A 136 -23.62 -3.88 11.74
C GLY A 136 -22.72 -3.19 10.70
N ALA A 137 -21.41 -3.40 10.73
CA ALA A 137 -20.49 -2.93 9.70
C ALA A 137 -20.73 -3.64 8.35
N GLN A 138 -20.27 -3.04 7.25
CA GLN A 138 -20.24 -3.75 5.97
C GLN A 138 -19.21 -4.87 6.00
N TRP A 139 -19.47 -6.00 5.34
CA TRP A 139 -18.47 -7.04 5.16
C TRP A 139 -17.87 -6.98 3.75
N LEU A 140 -16.54 -6.97 3.68
CA LEU A 140 -15.77 -7.06 2.45
C LEU A 140 -15.05 -8.42 2.42
N GLN A 141 -15.55 -9.34 1.60
CA GLN A 141 -14.93 -10.65 1.45
C GLN A 141 -13.61 -10.55 0.68
N VAL A 142 -12.59 -11.27 1.16
CA VAL A 142 -11.25 -11.33 0.54
C VAL A 142 -10.76 -12.77 0.44
N PRO A 143 -9.78 -13.10 -0.42
CA PRO A 143 -9.20 -14.43 -0.44
C PRO A 143 -8.21 -14.64 0.71
N ALA A 144 -7.91 -15.90 1.03
CA ALA A 144 -6.95 -16.27 2.08
C ALA A 144 -5.51 -15.76 1.81
N ASP A 145 -5.19 -15.41 0.56
CA ASP A 145 -3.91 -14.83 0.16
C ASP A 145 -3.96 -13.29 0.04
N ALA A 146 -4.96 -12.63 0.63
CA ALA A 146 -4.96 -11.17 0.79
C ALA A 146 -3.73 -10.71 1.58
N SER A 147 -3.16 -9.58 1.18
CA SER A 147 -1.81 -9.16 1.58
C SER A 147 -1.69 -7.68 1.94
N ALA A 148 -2.55 -6.82 1.40
CA ALA A 148 -2.55 -5.40 1.74
C ALA A 148 -3.89 -4.74 1.38
N ILE A 149 -4.17 -3.62 2.04
CA ILE A 149 -5.22 -2.67 1.65
C ILE A 149 -4.53 -1.39 1.19
N VAL A 150 -4.75 -1.03 -0.07
CA VAL A 150 -4.32 0.24 -0.66
C VAL A 150 -5.52 1.18 -0.68
N VAL A 151 -5.40 2.31 -0.01
CA VAL A 151 -6.37 3.40 -0.07
C VAL A 151 -5.91 4.39 -1.12
N ARG A 152 -6.81 4.76 -2.03
CA ARG A 152 -6.63 5.90 -2.92
C ARG A 152 -7.67 6.93 -2.59
N GLU A 153 -7.21 8.13 -2.29
CA GLU A 153 -8.04 9.29 -2.09
C GLU A 153 -7.58 10.39 -3.04
N TYR A 154 -8.50 11.00 -3.78
CA TYR A 154 -8.20 12.13 -4.66
C TYR A 154 -8.84 13.39 -4.13
N VAL A 155 -8.02 14.43 -3.99
CA VAL A 155 -8.39 15.72 -3.44
C VAL A 155 -8.53 16.70 -4.61
N GLY A 156 -9.74 17.18 -4.86
CA GLY A 156 -10.01 18.13 -5.95
C GLY A 156 -9.61 19.56 -5.58
N ASP A 157 -9.76 19.93 -4.30
CA ASP A 157 -9.38 21.23 -3.75
C ASP A 157 -8.79 21.06 -2.35
N PHE A 158 -7.46 21.11 -2.24
CA PHE A 158 -6.76 20.97 -0.96
C PHE A 158 -7.09 22.05 0.07
N ALA A 159 -7.59 23.22 -0.35
CA ALA A 159 -7.95 24.31 0.57
C ALA A 159 -9.36 24.15 1.13
N GLY A 160 -10.28 23.57 0.37
CA GLY A 160 -11.70 23.44 0.71
C GLY A 160 -12.16 22.04 1.12
N GLU A 161 -11.45 20.99 0.71
CA GLU A 161 -11.82 19.62 1.02
C GLU A 161 -11.18 19.10 2.30
N THR A 162 -11.94 18.32 3.06
CA THR A 162 -11.43 17.61 4.24
C THR A 162 -11.13 16.17 3.85
N PRO A 163 -9.86 15.73 3.95
CA PRO A 163 -9.51 14.35 3.68
C PRO A 163 -10.12 13.37 4.68
N ALA A 164 -10.30 12.12 4.24
CA ALA A 164 -10.77 11.03 5.06
C ALA A 164 -9.77 10.73 6.19
N SER A 165 -10.32 10.37 7.35
CA SER A 165 -9.56 9.81 8.47
C SER A 165 -9.91 8.33 8.60
N MET A 166 -8.94 7.48 8.91
CA MET A 166 -9.20 6.05 9.03
C MET A 166 -8.17 5.34 9.90
N THR A 167 -8.62 4.26 10.52
CA THR A 167 -7.78 3.33 11.29
C THR A 167 -8.10 1.90 10.87
N ILE A 168 -7.18 0.99 11.18
CA ILE A 168 -7.35 -0.44 10.95
C ILE A 168 -6.94 -1.20 12.20
N GLU A 169 -7.72 -2.20 12.57
CA GLU A 169 -7.47 -3.08 13.71
C GLU A 169 -7.60 -4.54 13.26
N CYS A 170 -6.73 -5.42 13.76
CA CYS A 170 -6.88 -6.86 13.64
C CYS A 170 -7.71 -7.39 14.83
N LEU A 171 -8.87 -7.98 14.54
CA LEU A 171 -9.83 -8.40 15.57
C LEU A 171 -9.47 -9.75 16.22
N ASP A 172 -8.59 -10.52 15.58
CA ASP A 172 -8.14 -11.85 15.98
C ASP A 172 -6.61 -11.90 16.12
N SER A 173 -6.06 -10.82 16.68
CA SER A 173 -4.63 -10.65 16.86
C SER A 173 -4.07 -11.49 18.01
N ASP A 174 -2.89 -12.08 17.82
CA ASP A 174 -2.21 -12.83 18.86
C ASP A 174 -1.58 -11.89 19.91
N PRO A 175 -1.22 -12.40 21.11
CA PRO A 175 -0.40 -11.67 22.07
C PRO A 175 0.96 -11.28 21.49
N LEU A 176 1.44 -10.08 21.83
CA LEU A 176 2.76 -9.60 21.41
C LEU A 176 3.87 -10.60 21.76
N GLN A 177 4.69 -10.92 20.75
CA GLN A 177 5.87 -11.76 20.90
C GLN A 177 7.12 -11.01 20.41
N PRO A 178 8.31 -11.30 20.98
CA PRO A 178 9.56 -10.84 20.39
C PRO A 178 9.70 -11.33 18.95
N ILE A 179 10.28 -10.50 18.07
CA ILE A 179 10.60 -10.92 16.72
C ILE A 179 11.65 -12.04 16.74
N SER A 180 11.47 -13.04 15.89
CA SER A 180 12.44 -14.12 15.67
C SER A 180 13.41 -13.80 14.54
N ASP A 181 14.58 -14.45 14.54
CA ASP A 181 15.55 -14.37 13.46
C ASP A 181 14.93 -14.73 12.10
N GLN A 182 14.07 -15.74 12.05
CA GLN A 182 13.38 -16.18 10.84
C GLN A 182 12.47 -15.08 10.29
N GLN A 183 11.65 -14.44 11.14
CA GLN A 183 10.76 -13.36 10.72
C GLN A 183 11.55 -12.17 10.19
N MET A 184 12.66 -11.80 10.85
CA MET A 184 13.51 -10.71 10.38
C MET A 184 14.20 -11.05 9.05
N ALA A 185 14.68 -12.29 8.87
CA ALA A 185 15.28 -12.73 7.62
C ALA A 185 14.27 -12.69 6.44
N GLU A 186 13.02 -13.11 6.69
CA GLU A 186 11.93 -13.02 5.71
C GLU A 186 11.59 -11.58 5.34
N ALA A 187 11.49 -10.69 6.35
CA ALA A 187 11.26 -9.27 6.15
C ALA A 187 12.34 -8.61 5.28
N LEU A 188 13.62 -8.85 5.59
CA LEU A 188 14.75 -8.31 4.83
C LEU A 188 14.81 -8.88 3.39
N THR A 189 14.45 -10.15 3.22
CA THR A 189 14.36 -10.77 1.88
C THR A 189 13.25 -10.11 1.07
N ALA A 190 12.07 -9.93 1.66
CA ALA A 190 10.95 -9.23 1.02
C ALA A 190 11.30 -7.78 0.69
N MET A 191 12.00 -7.09 1.59
CA MET A 191 12.50 -5.73 1.40
C MET A 191 13.40 -5.65 0.16
N ALA A 192 14.38 -6.55 0.05
CA ALA A 192 15.31 -6.60 -1.06
C ALA A 192 14.61 -6.80 -2.41
N TRP A 193 13.68 -7.74 -2.50
CA TRP A 193 12.89 -7.97 -3.71
C TRP A 193 12.01 -6.78 -4.08
N THR A 194 11.42 -6.13 -3.07
CA THR A 194 10.52 -5.00 -3.29
C THR A 194 11.29 -3.77 -3.77
N ILE A 195 12.50 -3.53 -3.25
CA ILE A 195 13.37 -2.44 -3.72
C ILE A 195 13.71 -2.62 -5.18
N VAL A 196 14.19 -3.81 -5.57
CA VAL A 196 14.50 -4.10 -6.98
C VAL A 196 13.28 -3.85 -7.85
N LYS A 197 12.12 -4.41 -7.49
CA LYS A 197 10.91 -4.30 -8.29
C LYS A 197 10.43 -2.86 -8.46
N LEU A 198 10.44 -2.06 -7.39
CA LEU A 198 9.97 -0.67 -7.42
C LEU A 198 10.95 0.26 -8.14
N THR A 199 12.26 0.06 -7.97
CA THR A 199 13.28 0.87 -8.66
C THR A 199 13.36 0.56 -10.15
N THR A 200 12.95 -0.64 -10.60
CA THR A 200 12.95 -1.01 -12.03
C THR A 200 11.58 -0.95 -12.70
N LEU A 201 10.62 -0.20 -12.14
CA LEU A 201 9.28 -0.10 -12.73
C LEU A 201 9.32 0.46 -14.14
N HIS A 202 10.17 1.45 -14.44
CA HIS A 202 10.32 2.01 -15.79
C HIS A 202 10.75 0.99 -16.85
N ARG A 203 11.45 -0.07 -16.46
CA ARG A 203 11.85 -1.17 -17.36
C ARG A 203 10.72 -2.18 -17.61
N THR A 204 9.65 -2.15 -16.83
CA THR A 204 8.57 -3.18 -16.87
C THR A 204 7.18 -2.59 -17.14
N VAL A 205 6.94 -1.36 -16.69
CA VAL A 205 5.73 -0.59 -16.88
C VAL A 205 5.99 0.40 -18.01
N LYS A 206 5.46 0.08 -19.19
CA LYS A 206 5.67 0.82 -20.44
C LYS A 206 7.14 0.92 -20.87
N PRO A 207 7.83 -0.22 -21.09
CA PRO A 207 9.24 -0.23 -21.52
C PRO A 207 9.48 0.55 -22.82
N GLU A 208 8.46 0.70 -23.66
CA GLU A 208 8.51 1.51 -24.89
C GLU A 208 8.88 2.98 -24.65
N LEU A 209 8.63 3.52 -23.45
CA LEU A 209 8.97 4.91 -23.11
C LEU A 209 10.49 5.16 -23.07
N LEU A 210 11.31 4.10 -22.96
CA LEU A 210 12.77 4.22 -23.01
C LEU A 210 13.28 4.57 -24.42
N THR A 211 12.57 4.12 -25.47
CA THR A 211 12.94 4.40 -26.87
C THR A 211 12.02 5.43 -27.53
N HIS A 212 10.83 5.65 -26.96
CA HIS A 212 9.80 6.56 -27.46
C HIS A 212 9.24 7.40 -26.30
N PRO A 213 9.96 8.44 -25.85
CA PRO A 213 9.49 9.31 -24.78
C PRO A 213 8.21 10.04 -25.20
N ASN A 214 7.34 10.33 -24.22
CA ASN A 214 6.16 11.18 -24.46
C ASN A 214 6.64 12.61 -24.78
N THR A 215 6.62 12.98 -26.07
CA THR A 215 6.84 14.35 -26.56
C THR A 215 5.57 15.18 -26.50
#